data_AF-A0A8X7BKZ2-F1
#
_entry.id   AF-A0A8X7BKZ2-F1
#
_cell.length_a   1.000
_cell.length_b   1.000
_cell.length_c   1.000
_cell.angle_alpha   90.00
_cell.angle_beta   90.00
_cell.angle_gamma   90.00
#
_symmetry.space_group_name_H-M   'P 1'
#
loop_
_entity.id
_entity.type
_entity.pdbx_description
1 polymer ?
#
loop_
_entity_poly.entity_id
_entity_poly.type
_entity_poly.pdbx_seq_one_letter_code
_entity_poly.pdbx_strand_id
1 'polypeptide(L)'
;MFDNRKVKLIEIAEILKISKERVGHIVNEYLDMRKLCTKWVPHELAIDQKQQRIDDSKQCLQLFNLNKSEFLRRYVTMDETWLHHFSPESNRQSAEWTARDEPTPKRGKTQKSAGKVMASLFWDIHGIIFIDYLKKGKPTNSDYYVALLERLKDEIAEKRPHLKKKKVLFHQDNTPCHKSMKSMAKLHELGFELLPDPSYSPDQAFSSFFLFSDLKRMLAGQKFRAEEEVIAETEAYFEAKDKSCYKNDIEKLYGRYNRCITLEGNYIYIE
;
A
#
# COMPACT_ATOMS: atom_id res chain seq x y z
N MET A 1 26.00 14.01 -25.43
CA MET A 1 27.18 13.63 -24.60
C MET A 1 26.81 12.87 -23.30
N PHE A 2 25.53 12.54 -23.07
CA PHE A 2 25.12 11.52 -22.09
C PHE A 2 23.96 10.70 -22.68
N ASP A 3 24.17 10.13 -23.86
CA ASP A 3 23.15 9.33 -24.53
C ASP A 3 22.87 8.05 -23.71
N ASN A 4 23.87 7.62 -22.92
CA ASN A 4 23.73 6.64 -21.86
C ASN A 4 23.78 7.30 -20.46
N ARG A 5 22.62 7.51 -19.83
CA ARG A 5 22.49 8.09 -18.47
C ARG A 5 22.96 7.16 -17.34
N LYS A 6 23.34 5.92 -17.62
CA LYS A 6 23.80 4.93 -16.60
C LYS A 6 25.32 4.86 -16.44
N VAL A 7 26.08 5.53 -17.32
CA VAL A 7 27.55 5.54 -17.36
C VAL A 7 28.17 5.81 -15.97
N LYS A 8 29.26 5.13 -15.65
CA LYS A 8 30.01 5.34 -14.41
C LYS A 8 30.96 6.51 -14.56
N LEU A 9 31.19 7.27 -13.48
CA LEU A 9 32.14 8.39 -13.51
C LEU A 9 33.55 7.95 -13.91
N ILE A 10 33.93 6.69 -13.62
CA ILE A 10 35.22 6.13 -14.01
C ILE A 10 35.33 5.91 -15.53
N GLU A 11 34.25 5.48 -16.18
CA GLU A 11 34.22 5.29 -17.64
C GLU A 11 34.35 6.64 -18.36
N ILE A 12 33.72 7.69 -17.82
CA ILE A 12 33.87 9.06 -18.34
C ILE A 12 35.29 9.58 -18.13
N ALA A 13 35.86 9.32 -16.96
CA ALA A 13 37.23 9.72 -16.61
C ALA A 13 38.25 9.11 -17.58
N GLU A 14 38.08 7.84 -17.91
CA GLU A 14 38.90 7.11 -18.88
C GLU A 14 38.78 7.69 -20.29
N ILE A 15 37.55 7.96 -20.77
CA ILE A 15 37.30 8.54 -22.10
C ILE A 15 37.89 9.95 -22.22
N LEU A 16 37.65 10.79 -21.21
CA LEU A 16 38.08 12.19 -21.21
C LEU A 16 39.52 12.38 -20.75
N LYS A 17 40.20 11.31 -20.31
CA LYS A 17 41.55 11.32 -19.75
C LYS A 17 41.73 12.36 -18.63
N ILE A 18 40.73 12.48 -17.76
CA ILE A 18 40.76 13.33 -16.57
C ILE A 18 40.48 12.49 -15.32
N SER A 19 40.73 13.02 -14.12
CA SER A 19 40.46 12.27 -12.89
C SER A 19 38.97 12.08 -12.63
N LYS A 20 38.60 10.99 -11.96
CA LYS A 20 37.23 10.67 -11.55
C LYS A 20 36.64 11.78 -10.68
N GLU A 21 37.45 12.38 -9.82
CA GLU A 21 37.10 13.50 -8.95
C GLU A 21 36.72 14.72 -9.79
N ARG A 22 37.50 15.01 -10.83
CA ARG A 22 37.22 16.12 -11.76
C ARG A 22 35.94 15.88 -12.54
N VAL A 23 35.70 14.66 -13.01
CA VAL A 23 34.40 14.28 -13.62
C VAL A 23 33.26 14.50 -12.64
N GLY A 24 33.40 14.01 -11.40
CA GLY A 24 32.38 14.17 -10.35
C GLY A 24 32.05 15.64 -10.08
N HIS A 25 33.07 16.49 -9.95
CA HIS A 25 32.90 17.93 -9.78
C HIS A 25 32.22 18.59 -10.99
N ILE A 26 32.57 18.19 -12.22
CA ILE A 26 31.92 18.73 -13.43
C ILE A 26 30.44 18.34 -13.47
N VAL A 27 30.14 17.06 -13.23
CA VAL A 27 28.77 16.53 -13.27
C VAL A 27 27.89 17.17 -12.20
N ASN A 28 28.39 17.30 -10.97
CA ASN A 28 27.59 17.85 -9.87
C ASN A 28 27.52 19.38 -9.88
N GLU A 29 28.65 20.09 -10.04
CA GLU A 29 28.71 21.54 -9.82
C GLU A 29 28.50 22.37 -11.09
N TYR A 30 28.95 21.87 -12.25
CA TYR A 30 28.87 22.62 -13.51
C TYR A 30 27.68 22.20 -14.38
N LEU A 31 27.26 20.93 -14.28
CA LEU A 31 26.11 20.40 -15.03
C LEU A 31 24.83 20.27 -14.18
N ASP A 32 24.92 20.51 -12.86
CA ASP A 32 23.83 20.33 -11.88
C ASP A 32 23.11 18.97 -12.01
N MET A 33 23.90 17.92 -12.27
CA MET A 33 23.38 16.57 -12.42
C MET A 33 23.57 15.77 -11.15
N ARG A 34 22.60 14.92 -10.82
CA ARG A 34 22.67 13.98 -9.69
C ARG A 34 22.44 12.56 -10.16
N LYS A 35 23.21 11.62 -9.61
CA LYS A 35 23.02 10.20 -9.88
C LYS A 35 22.06 9.61 -8.84
N LEU A 36 20.82 9.38 -9.26
CA LEU A 36 19.78 8.77 -8.43
C LEU A 36 19.60 7.29 -8.77
N CYS A 37 19.22 6.49 -7.78
CA CYS A 37 18.80 5.11 -8.04
C CYS A 37 17.37 5.10 -8.59
N THR A 38 17.15 4.38 -9.69
CA THR A 38 15.80 4.15 -10.22
C THR A 38 14.96 3.38 -9.20
N LYS A 39 13.75 3.87 -8.91
CA LYS A 39 12.81 3.18 -8.03
C LYS A 39 12.03 2.13 -8.82
N TRP A 40 11.77 0.98 -8.20
CA TRP A 40 10.87 -0.02 -8.75
C TRP A 40 9.43 0.51 -8.68
N VAL A 41 8.73 0.48 -9.81
CA VAL A 41 7.31 0.83 -9.91
C VAL A 41 6.48 -0.42 -10.24
N PRO A 42 5.21 -0.48 -9.80
CA PRO A 42 4.32 -1.61 -10.08
C PRO A 42 4.12 -1.86 -11.57
N HIS A 43 4.02 -0.80 -12.36
CA HIS A 43 3.73 -0.85 -13.80
C HIS A 43 4.26 0.43 -14.47
N GLU A 44 4.67 0.36 -15.73
CA GLU A 44 4.98 1.56 -16.51
C GLU A 44 3.67 2.16 -17.04
N LEU A 45 3.25 3.29 -16.46
CA LEU A 45 1.93 3.86 -16.77
C LEU A 45 1.89 4.49 -18.16
N ALA A 46 0.91 4.08 -18.96
CA ALA A 46 0.55 4.72 -20.22
C ALA A 46 -0.14 6.08 -19.99
N ILE A 47 -0.23 6.91 -21.03
CA ILE A 47 -0.74 8.29 -20.95
C ILE A 47 -2.21 8.31 -20.47
N ASP A 48 -3.03 7.42 -21.01
CA ASP A 48 -4.42 7.22 -20.64
C ASP A 48 -4.57 6.76 -19.17
N GLN A 49 -3.71 5.85 -18.71
CA GLN A 49 -3.71 5.41 -17.31
C GLN A 49 -3.36 6.56 -16.35
N LYS A 50 -2.41 7.42 -16.71
CA LYS A 50 -2.09 8.63 -15.92
C LYS A 50 -3.26 9.60 -15.90
N GLN A 51 -3.91 9.81 -17.04
CA GLN A 51 -5.08 10.68 -17.12
C GLN A 51 -6.24 10.17 -16.26
N GLN A 52 -6.54 8.87 -16.33
CA GLN A 52 -7.55 8.24 -15.47
C GLN A 52 -7.23 8.44 -13.99
N ARG A 53 -5.95 8.27 -13.58
CA ARG A 53 -5.52 8.53 -12.20
C ARG A 53 -5.78 9.96 -11.75
N ILE A 54 -5.59 10.94 -12.63
CA ILE A 54 -5.89 12.35 -12.35
C ILE A 54 -7.39 12.56 -12.19
N ASP A 55 -8.20 12.00 -13.10
CA ASP A 55 -9.64 12.22 -13.12
C ASP A 55 -10.34 11.57 -11.91
N ASP A 56 -9.94 10.35 -11.55
CA ASP A 56 -10.40 9.65 -10.35
C ASP A 56 -10.00 10.42 -9.08
N SER A 57 -8.77 10.93 -9.03
CA SER A 57 -8.29 11.76 -7.91
C SER A 57 -9.11 13.05 -7.77
N LYS A 58 -9.44 13.72 -8.89
CA LYS A 58 -10.28 14.92 -8.88
C LYS A 58 -11.69 14.61 -8.38
N GLN A 59 -12.28 13.51 -8.85
CA GLN A 59 -13.62 13.08 -8.42
C GLN A 59 -13.65 12.77 -6.91
N CYS A 60 -12.66 12.03 -6.41
CA CYS A 60 -12.52 11.75 -4.99
C CYS A 60 -12.31 13.03 -4.17
N LEU A 61 -11.50 13.97 -4.64
CA LEU A 61 -11.30 15.27 -3.98
C LEU A 61 -12.57 16.12 -3.96
N GLN A 62 -13.40 16.08 -5.01
CA GLN A 62 -14.68 16.79 -5.02
C GLN A 62 -15.60 16.25 -3.92
N LEU A 63 -15.71 14.92 -3.80
CA LEU A 63 -16.49 14.29 -2.72
C LEU A 63 -15.93 14.64 -1.33
N PHE A 64 -14.61 14.61 -1.20
CA PHE A 64 -13.91 14.95 0.05
C PHE A 64 -14.11 16.41 0.45
N ASN A 65 -14.05 17.34 -0.51
CA ASN A 65 -14.21 18.78 -0.26
C ASN A 65 -15.65 19.21 -0.04
N LEU A 66 -16.62 18.54 -0.68
CA LEU A 66 -18.04 18.84 -0.52
C LEU A 66 -18.47 18.70 0.94
N ASN A 67 -18.05 17.62 1.59
CA ASN A 67 -18.25 17.43 3.02
C ASN A 67 -17.22 16.43 3.59
N LYS A 68 -16.08 16.96 4.04
CA LYS A 68 -14.99 16.14 4.60
C LYS A 68 -15.47 15.24 5.73
N SER A 69 -16.25 15.78 6.65
CA SER A 69 -16.72 15.04 7.82
C SER A 69 -17.61 13.86 7.41
N GLU A 70 -18.56 14.09 6.51
CA GLU A 70 -19.45 13.05 6.03
C GLU A 70 -18.74 12.04 5.12
N PHE A 71 -17.78 12.48 4.29
CA PHE A 71 -16.93 11.58 3.50
C PHE A 71 -16.19 10.61 4.41
N LEU A 72 -15.44 11.12 5.39
CA LEU A 72 -14.65 10.32 6.33
C LEU A 72 -15.54 9.38 7.15
N ARG A 73 -16.71 9.87 7.59
CA ARG A 73 -17.67 9.06 8.35
C ARG A 73 -18.25 7.91 7.55
N ARG A 74 -18.40 8.06 6.23
CA ARG A 74 -19.00 7.06 5.33
C ARG A 74 -17.97 6.15 4.66
N TYR A 75 -16.70 6.51 4.69
CA TYR A 75 -15.63 5.83 4.00
C TYR A 75 -15.30 4.48 4.67
N VAL A 76 -15.41 3.41 3.90
CA VAL A 76 -15.01 2.06 4.28
C VAL A 76 -14.13 1.51 3.17
N THR A 77 -13.03 0.87 3.54
CA THR A 77 -12.10 0.29 2.57
C THR A 77 -11.77 -1.15 2.91
N MET A 78 -11.36 -1.88 1.87
CA MET A 78 -10.92 -3.28 1.93
C MET A 78 -9.59 -3.41 1.20
N ASP A 79 -8.69 -4.21 1.76
CA ASP A 79 -7.55 -4.77 1.03
C ASP A 79 -7.14 -6.11 1.62
N GLU A 80 -6.36 -6.88 0.87
CA GLU A 80 -5.91 -8.22 1.22
C GLU A 80 -4.40 -8.28 1.42
N THR A 81 -3.95 -9.12 2.34
CA THR A 81 -2.53 -9.28 2.59
C THR A 81 -2.14 -10.70 2.97
N TRP A 82 -0.99 -11.14 2.47
CA TRP A 82 -0.39 -12.41 2.87
C TRP A 82 0.41 -12.24 4.15
N LEU A 83 0.01 -12.98 5.19
CA LEU A 83 0.71 -13.12 6.46
C LEU A 83 1.52 -14.41 6.42
N HIS A 84 2.83 -14.31 6.54
CA HIS A 84 3.75 -15.45 6.47
C HIS A 84 4.11 -15.93 7.87
N HIS A 85 4.29 -17.23 8.05
CA HIS A 85 4.82 -17.80 9.30
C HIS A 85 6.21 -17.24 9.64
N PHE A 86 6.97 -16.82 8.63
CA PHE A 86 8.20 -16.08 8.81
C PHE A 86 8.39 -15.10 7.65
N SER A 87 8.69 -13.84 8.00
CA SER A 87 9.21 -12.85 7.07
C SER A 87 10.54 -12.32 7.60
N PRO A 88 11.60 -12.25 6.76
CA PRO A 88 12.86 -11.67 7.19
C PRO A 88 12.71 -10.17 7.47
N GLU A 89 13.44 -9.68 8.47
CA GLU A 89 13.54 -8.26 8.73
C GLU A 89 14.17 -7.52 7.55
N SER A 90 13.70 -6.30 7.31
CA SER A 90 14.36 -5.40 6.37
C SER A 90 15.78 -5.04 6.84
N ASN A 91 16.64 -4.60 5.91
CA ASN A 91 18.01 -4.17 6.26
C ASN A 91 18.02 -3.05 7.31
N ARG A 92 17.00 -2.19 7.32
CA ARG A 92 16.87 -1.11 8.30
C ARG A 92 16.47 -1.62 9.68
N GLN A 93 15.65 -2.66 9.75
CA GLN A 93 15.24 -3.28 11.01
C GLN A 93 16.38 -4.07 11.65
N SER A 94 17.19 -4.75 10.84
CA SER A 94 18.35 -5.50 11.31
C SER A 94 19.63 -4.67 11.39
N ALA A 95 19.52 -3.34 11.48
CA ALA A 95 20.69 -2.47 11.57
C ALA A 95 21.22 -2.51 13.01
N GLU A 96 22.51 -2.77 13.16
CA GLU A 96 23.17 -2.85 14.46
C GLU A 96 24.33 -1.84 14.55
N TRP A 97 24.54 -1.31 15.76
CA TRP A 97 25.69 -0.47 16.08
C TRP A 97 26.92 -1.34 16.27
N THR A 98 28.03 -0.98 15.62
CA THR A 98 29.31 -1.68 15.74
C THR A 98 30.42 -0.71 16.13
N ALA A 99 31.46 -1.22 16.79
CA ALA A 99 32.66 -0.44 17.07
C ALA A 99 33.43 -0.15 15.76
N ARG A 100 34.26 0.91 15.76
CA ARG A 100 34.94 1.41 14.55
C ARG A 100 35.80 0.36 13.84
N ASP A 101 36.36 -0.60 14.59
CA ASP A 101 37.28 -1.61 14.08
C ASP A 101 36.65 -3.00 13.98
N GLU A 102 35.35 -3.13 14.24
CA GLU A 102 34.64 -4.40 14.09
C GLU A 102 34.31 -4.69 12.62
N PRO A 103 34.35 -5.97 12.21
CA PRO A 103 33.95 -6.36 10.87
C PRO A 103 32.46 -6.06 10.67
N THR A 104 32.10 -5.70 9.43
CA THR A 104 30.70 -5.47 9.08
C THR A 104 29.85 -6.71 9.40
N PRO A 105 28.73 -6.55 10.12
CA PRO A 105 27.83 -7.64 10.45
C PRO A 105 27.34 -8.35 9.20
N LYS A 106 27.38 -9.68 9.25
CA LYS A 106 26.93 -10.53 8.14
C LYS A 106 25.69 -11.28 8.55
N ARG A 107 24.63 -11.11 7.76
CA ARG A 107 23.38 -11.86 7.91
C ARG A 107 23.19 -12.81 6.73
N GLY A 108 22.87 -14.06 7.02
CA GLY A 108 22.48 -15.04 6.00
C GLY A 108 21.24 -14.57 5.24
N LYS A 109 21.23 -14.74 3.91
CA LYS A 109 20.03 -14.49 3.11
C LYS A 109 18.95 -15.48 3.55
N THR A 110 17.84 -14.95 4.05
CA THR A 110 16.68 -15.75 4.45
C THR A 110 15.49 -15.35 3.59
N GLN A 111 14.65 -16.31 3.22
CA GLN A 111 13.44 -16.09 2.43
C GLN A 111 12.20 -16.18 3.32
N LYS A 112 11.07 -15.68 2.81
CA LYS A 112 9.79 -15.85 3.48
C LYS A 112 9.40 -17.33 3.53
N SER A 113 8.68 -17.73 4.56
CA SER A 113 8.14 -19.09 4.66
C SER A 113 7.11 -19.38 3.56
N ALA A 114 7.02 -20.64 3.16
CA ALA A 114 5.94 -21.14 2.30
C ALA A 114 4.59 -21.14 3.02
N GLY A 115 4.59 -21.45 4.33
CA GLY A 115 3.41 -21.31 5.19
C GLY A 115 2.98 -19.85 5.29
N LYS A 116 1.74 -19.58 4.87
CA LYS A 116 1.12 -18.25 4.84
C LYS A 116 -0.40 -18.37 4.84
N VAL A 117 -1.07 -17.35 5.39
CA VAL A 117 -2.52 -17.17 5.36
C VAL A 117 -2.84 -15.82 4.71
N MET A 118 -3.91 -15.76 3.91
CA MET A 118 -4.41 -14.50 3.35
C MET A 118 -5.40 -13.90 4.34
N ALA A 119 -5.18 -12.65 4.73
CA ALA A 119 -6.11 -11.87 5.52
C ALA A 119 -6.79 -10.83 4.63
N SER A 120 -8.11 -10.78 4.65
CA SER A 120 -8.93 -9.76 3.99
C SER A 120 -9.46 -8.82 5.10
N LEU A 121 -9.05 -7.55 5.09
CA LEU A 121 -9.36 -6.60 6.17
C LEU A 121 -10.33 -5.52 5.69
N PHE A 122 -11.43 -5.36 6.40
CA PHE A 122 -12.36 -4.24 6.21
C PHE A 122 -12.23 -3.25 7.36
N TRP A 123 -12.10 -1.96 7.06
CA TRP A 123 -11.89 -0.94 8.09
C TRP A 123 -12.36 0.45 7.69
N ASP A 124 -12.54 1.32 8.69
CA ASP A 124 -12.97 2.70 8.56
C ASP A 124 -12.18 3.62 9.52
N ILE A 125 -12.59 4.87 9.66
CA ILE A 125 -11.94 5.85 10.55
C ILE A 125 -11.99 5.46 12.04
N HIS A 126 -12.82 4.50 12.44
CA HIS A 126 -12.96 4.05 13.82
C HIS A 126 -12.14 2.79 14.13
N GLY A 127 -11.54 2.17 13.12
CA GLY A 127 -10.73 0.96 13.25
C GLY A 127 -11.17 -0.17 12.33
N ILE A 128 -10.68 -1.37 12.62
CA ILE A 128 -11.11 -2.59 11.93
C ILE A 128 -12.60 -2.81 12.15
N ILE A 129 -13.32 -3.13 11.08
CA ILE A 129 -14.71 -3.61 11.14
C ILE A 129 -14.66 -5.12 11.37
N PHE A 130 -13.98 -5.85 10.48
CA PHE A 130 -13.63 -7.25 10.70
C PHE A 130 -12.43 -7.66 9.82
N ILE A 131 -11.88 -8.82 10.16
CA ILE A 131 -10.85 -9.52 9.38
C ILE A 131 -11.39 -10.89 9.03
N ASP A 132 -11.20 -11.31 7.78
CA ASP A 132 -11.40 -12.69 7.37
C ASP A 132 -10.06 -13.33 7.02
N TYR A 133 -9.91 -14.61 7.36
CA TYR A 133 -8.71 -15.37 7.07
C TYR A 133 -9.09 -16.51 6.12
N LEU A 134 -8.59 -16.42 4.90
CA LEU A 134 -8.91 -17.40 3.86
C LEU A 134 -8.34 -18.76 4.26
N LYS A 135 -9.23 -19.75 4.40
CA LYS A 135 -8.84 -21.12 4.71
C LYS A 135 -7.91 -21.68 3.64
N LYS A 136 -6.87 -22.39 4.08
CA LYS A 136 -5.87 -23.01 3.21
C LYS A 136 -6.51 -23.82 2.08
N GLY A 137 -6.03 -23.59 0.86
CA GLY A 137 -6.48 -24.32 -0.34
C GLY A 137 -7.81 -23.85 -0.93
N LYS A 138 -8.47 -22.83 -0.36
CA LYS A 138 -9.63 -22.20 -0.98
C LYS A 138 -9.18 -21.11 -1.96
N PRO A 139 -9.81 -21.00 -3.14
CA PRO A 139 -9.52 -19.93 -4.07
C PRO A 139 -10.18 -18.62 -3.62
N THR A 140 -9.45 -17.50 -3.73
CA THR A 140 -10.04 -16.16 -3.67
C THR A 140 -10.78 -15.92 -4.99
N ASN A 141 -12.08 -16.16 -5.01
CA ASN A 141 -12.92 -15.97 -6.18
C ASN A 141 -14.06 -14.98 -5.87
N SER A 142 -14.87 -14.67 -6.88
CA SER A 142 -15.99 -13.74 -6.72
C SER A 142 -17.05 -14.23 -5.71
N ASP A 143 -17.22 -15.54 -5.54
CA ASP A 143 -18.19 -16.09 -4.58
C ASP A 143 -17.75 -15.84 -3.14
N TYR A 144 -16.47 -16.08 -2.86
CA TYR A 144 -15.86 -15.76 -1.58
C TYR A 144 -15.98 -14.25 -1.30
N TYR A 145 -15.65 -13.41 -2.28
CA TYR A 145 -15.74 -11.96 -2.11
C TYR A 145 -17.18 -11.48 -1.84
N VAL A 146 -18.17 -12.05 -2.54
CA VAL A 146 -19.59 -11.75 -2.31
C VAL A 146 -20.01 -12.10 -0.88
N ALA A 147 -19.58 -13.25 -0.36
CA ALA A 147 -19.85 -13.64 1.03
C ALA A 147 -19.21 -12.66 2.03
N LEU A 148 -18.01 -12.14 1.74
CA LEU A 148 -17.39 -11.09 2.57
C LEU A 148 -18.19 -9.77 2.55
N LEU A 149 -18.75 -9.38 1.39
CA LEU A 149 -19.58 -8.18 1.29
C LEU A 149 -20.89 -8.30 2.07
N GLU A 150 -21.52 -9.48 2.06
CA GLU A 150 -22.70 -9.77 2.86
C GLU A 150 -22.37 -9.68 4.36
N ARG A 151 -21.29 -10.34 4.79
CA ARG A 151 -20.78 -10.22 6.17
C ARG A 151 -20.47 -8.77 6.54
N LEU A 152 -19.86 -7.99 5.64
CA LEU A 152 -19.57 -6.58 5.88
C LEU A 152 -20.84 -5.78 6.19
N LYS A 153 -21.95 -6.07 5.50
CA LYS A 153 -23.21 -5.37 5.75
C LYS A 153 -23.70 -5.60 7.18
N ASP A 154 -23.62 -6.83 7.66
CA ASP A 154 -24.05 -7.21 9.02
C ASP A 154 -23.12 -6.60 10.07
N GLU A 155 -21.80 -6.69 9.86
CA GLU A 155 -20.79 -6.15 10.77
C GLU A 155 -20.88 -4.61 10.85
N ILE A 156 -21.19 -3.92 9.74
CA ILE A 156 -21.48 -2.48 9.74
C ILE A 156 -22.75 -2.18 10.54
N ALA A 157 -23.80 -3.00 10.40
CA ALA A 157 -25.04 -2.81 11.14
C ALA A 157 -24.84 -2.98 12.65
N GLU A 158 -23.96 -3.88 13.08
CA GLU A 158 -23.63 -4.08 14.49
C GLU A 158 -22.66 -3.01 15.02
N LYS A 159 -21.49 -2.89 14.39
CA LYS A 159 -20.36 -2.12 14.91
C LYS A 159 -20.36 -0.64 14.50
N ARG A 160 -21.16 -0.24 13.51
CA ARG A 160 -21.26 1.14 12.99
C ARG A 160 -22.72 1.58 12.82
N PRO A 161 -23.52 1.71 13.90
CA PRO A 161 -24.94 2.08 13.81
C PRO A 161 -25.21 3.38 13.05
N HIS A 162 -24.25 4.32 13.04
CA HIS A 162 -24.35 5.57 12.31
C HIS A 162 -24.39 5.41 10.78
N LEU A 163 -23.89 4.28 10.24
CA LEU A 163 -23.92 3.97 8.81
C LEU A 163 -25.24 3.35 8.36
N LYS A 164 -26.14 2.93 9.27
CA LYS A 164 -27.43 2.31 8.87
C LYS A 164 -28.31 3.20 8.00
N LYS A 165 -28.27 4.53 8.25
CA LYS A 165 -29.11 5.53 7.58
C LYS A 165 -28.41 6.21 6.41
N LYS A 166 -27.18 5.81 6.10
CA LYS A 166 -26.32 6.44 5.10
C LYS A 166 -25.78 5.37 4.16
N LYS A 167 -25.50 5.73 2.92
CA LYS A 167 -24.82 4.81 1.99
C LYS A 167 -23.34 4.71 2.38
N VAL A 168 -22.74 3.56 2.23
CA VAL A 168 -21.29 3.39 2.47
C VAL A 168 -20.55 3.91 1.24
N LEU A 169 -19.52 4.75 1.44
CA LEU A 169 -18.55 5.06 0.38
C LEU A 169 -17.47 3.99 0.43
N PHE A 170 -17.54 3.05 -0.49
CA PHE A 170 -16.72 1.85 -0.46
C PHE A 170 -15.53 1.98 -1.39
N HIS A 171 -14.34 1.65 -0.89
CA HIS A 171 -13.11 1.60 -1.67
C HIS A 171 -12.56 0.17 -1.68
N GLN A 172 -12.23 -0.34 -2.86
CA GLN A 172 -11.61 -1.64 -3.07
C GLN A 172 -10.60 -1.51 -4.22
N ASP A 173 -9.64 -2.44 -4.29
CA ASP A 173 -8.74 -2.51 -5.43
C ASP A 173 -9.41 -3.05 -6.71
N ASN A 174 -8.71 -2.95 -7.84
CA ASN A 174 -9.18 -3.43 -9.14
C ASN A 174 -8.87 -4.91 -9.43
N THR A 175 -8.78 -5.78 -8.43
CA THR A 175 -8.58 -7.22 -8.69
C THR A 175 -9.74 -7.82 -9.51
N PRO A 176 -9.48 -8.84 -10.34
CA PRO A 176 -10.52 -9.43 -11.21
C PRO A 176 -11.76 -9.92 -10.46
N CYS A 177 -11.60 -10.50 -9.25
CA CYS A 177 -12.72 -10.94 -8.43
C CYS A 177 -13.58 -9.76 -7.98
N HIS A 178 -12.98 -8.63 -7.59
CA HIS A 178 -13.68 -7.41 -7.14
C HIS A 178 -14.44 -6.72 -8.27
N LYS A 179 -13.93 -6.78 -9.51
CA LYS A 179 -14.54 -6.17 -10.70
C LYS A 179 -15.48 -7.10 -11.47
N SER A 180 -15.62 -8.35 -11.04
CA SER A 180 -16.53 -9.30 -11.68
C SER A 180 -17.99 -8.81 -11.63
N MET A 181 -18.78 -9.16 -12.64
CA MET A 181 -20.22 -8.86 -12.71
C MET A 181 -20.95 -9.23 -11.41
N LYS A 182 -20.61 -10.38 -10.81
CA LYS A 182 -21.22 -10.88 -9.59
C LYS A 182 -20.94 -9.95 -8.39
N SER A 183 -19.68 -9.56 -8.20
CA SER A 183 -19.26 -8.65 -7.13
C SER A 183 -19.87 -7.26 -7.28
N MET A 184 -19.84 -6.71 -8.50
CA MET A 184 -20.41 -5.39 -8.79
C MET A 184 -21.93 -5.35 -8.59
N ALA A 185 -22.64 -6.42 -8.99
CA ALA A 185 -24.07 -6.55 -8.75
C ALA A 185 -24.39 -6.61 -7.25
N LYS A 186 -23.60 -7.37 -6.46
CA LYS A 186 -23.78 -7.45 -5.01
C LYS A 186 -23.50 -6.11 -4.31
N LEU A 187 -22.47 -5.37 -4.70
CA LEU A 187 -22.21 -4.02 -4.15
C LEU A 187 -23.42 -3.09 -4.37
N HIS A 188 -23.99 -3.12 -5.57
CA HIS A 188 -25.19 -2.35 -5.90
C HIS A 188 -26.40 -2.79 -5.08
N GLU A 189 -26.65 -4.10 -4.95
CA GLU A 189 -27.71 -4.67 -4.11
C GLU A 189 -27.61 -4.23 -2.64
N LEU A 190 -26.40 -4.20 -2.08
CA LEU A 190 -26.14 -3.80 -0.70
C LEU A 190 -26.21 -2.27 -0.47
N GLY A 191 -26.30 -1.50 -1.56
CA GLY A 191 -26.36 -0.04 -1.55
C GLY A 191 -25.03 0.64 -1.25
N PHE A 192 -23.90 -0.01 -1.57
CA PHE A 192 -22.57 0.56 -1.43
C PHE A 192 -22.23 1.42 -2.65
N GLU A 193 -21.78 2.65 -2.41
CA GLU A 193 -21.30 3.57 -3.44
C GLU A 193 -19.80 3.34 -3.63
N LEU A 194 -19.45 2.68 -4.73
CA LEU A 194 -18.06 2.40 -5.06
C LEU A 194 -17.33 3.69 -5.46
N LEU A 195 -16.22 3.98 -4.80
CA LEU A 195 -15.32 5.06 -5.17
C LEU A 195 -14.48 4.66 -6.39
N PRO A 196 -14.15 5.62 -7.28
CA PRO A 196 -13.25 5.36 -8.38
C PRO A 196 -11.86 5.00 -7.83
N ASP A 197 -11.30 3.91 -8.34
CA ASP A 197 -9.93 3.48 -8.09
C ASP A 197 -9.29 3.21 -9.47
N PRO A 198 -8.18 3.87 -9.81
CA PRO A 198 -7.51 3.67 -11.09
C PRO A 198 -6.66 2.41 -11.11
N SER A 199 -6.60 1.71 -12.24
CA SER A 199 -5.74 0.55 -12.43
C SER A 199 -4.27 0.83 -12.10
N TYR A 200 -3.58 -0.17 -11.55
CA TYR A 200 -2.16 -0.08 -11.17
C TYR A 200 -1.82 1.07 -10.22
N SER A 201 -2.71 1.39 -9.29
CA SER A 201 -2.52 2.50 -8.35
C SER A 201 -2.39 2.07 -6.89
N PRO A 202 -1.47 1.13 -6.56
CA PRO A 202 -1.30 0.73 -5.17
C PRO A 202 -0.88 1.92 -4.30
N ASP A 203 -0.21 2.93 -4.86
CA ASP A 203 0.15 4.19 -4.18
C ASP A 203 -1.05 5.06 -3.82
N GLN A 204 -2.24 4.72 -4.29
CA GLN A 204 -3.52 5.29 -3.86
C GLN A 204 -4.28 4.32 -2.93
N ALA A 205 -4.04 3.01 -3.03
CA ALA A 205 -4.57 1.99 -2.12
C ALA A 205 -3.97 2.11 -0.71
N PHE A 206 -4.78 2.63 0.21
CA PHE A 206 -4.30 3.08 1.52
C PHE A 206 -3.89 1.94 2.46
N SER A 207 -4.64 0.84 2.46
CA SER A 207 -4.39 -0.34 3.30
C SER A 207 -3.00 -0.92 3.04
N SER A 208 -2.61 -1.04 1.77
CA SER A 208 -1.29 -1.50 1.33
C SER A 208 -0.14 -0.64 1.87
N PHE A 209 -0.29 0.69 1.91
CA PHE A 209 0.80 1.59 2.29
C PHE A 209 0.96 1.81 3.79
N PHE A 210 -0.13 1.92 4.54
CA PHE A 210 -0.05 2.31 5.95
C PHE A 210 -0.40 1.15 6.86
N LEU A 211 -1.59 0.57 6.70
CA LEU A 211 -2.08 -0.48 7.57
C LEU A 211 -1.18 -1.72 7.53
N PHE A 212 -0.86 -2.21 6.33
CA PHE A 212 -0.06 -3.42 6.14
C PHE A 212 1.44 -3.20 6.32
N SER A 213 1.97 -2.01 5.99
CA SER A 213 3.39 -1.72 6.19
C SER A 213 3.76 -1.78 7.67
N ASP A 214 2.93 -1.19 8.54
CA ASP A 214 3.17 -1.22 9.98
C ASP A 214 3.00 -2.63 10.56
N LEU A 215 1.94 -3.35 10.17
CA LEU A 215 1.72 -4.75 10.57
C LEU A 215 2.91 -5.64 10.16
N LYS A 216 3.31 -5.57 8.89
CA LYS A 216 4.43 -6.37 8.36
C LYS A 216 5.75 -6.00 9.02
N ARG A 217 5.94 -4.74 9.37
CA ARG A 217 7.13 -4.30 10.13
C ARG A 217 7.15 -4.97 11.50
N MET A 218 6.01 -4.99 12.20
CA MET A 218 5.90 -5.64 13.52
C MET A 218 6.12 -7.16 13.45
N LEU A 219 5.53 -7.84 12.45
CA LEU A 219 5.67 -9.30 12.28
C LEU A 219 7.04 -9.75 11.75
N ALA A 220 7.85 -8.83 11.21
CA ALA A 220 9.14 -9.19 10.61
C ALA A 220 10.12 -9.69 11.68
N GLY A 221 10.89 -10.74 11.35
CA GLY A 221 11.84 -11.39 12.26
C GLY A 221 11.21 -12.45 13.17
N GLN A 222 9.89 -12.37 13.41
CA GLN A 222 9.17 -13.35 14.20
C GLN A 222 8.95 -14.66 13.42
N LYS A 223 8.98 -15.79 14.15
CA LYS A 223 8.75 -17.13 13.61
C LYS A 223 7.54 -17.76 14.28
N PHE A 224 6.52 -18.00 13.48
CA PHE A 224 5.30 -18.69 13.88
C PHE A 224 5.36 -20.16 13.44
N ARG A 225 4.90 -21.06 14.30
CA ARG A 225 4.86 -22.50 14.03
C ARG A 225 3.58 -22.89 13.29
N ALA A 226 2.51 -22.13 13.47
CA ALA A 226 1.18 -22.41 12.93
C ALA A 226 0.48 -21.15 12.39
N GLU A 227 -0.58 -21.36 11.60
CA GLU A 227 -1.39 -20.27 11.04
C GLU A 227 -2.12 -19.51 12.16
N GLU A 228 -2.55 -20.22 13.19
CA GLU A 228 -3.26 -19.68 14.35
C GLU A 228 -2.41 -18.70 15.15
N GLU A 229 -1.09 -18.92 15.25
CA GLU A 229 -0.19 -18.03 15.96
C GLU A 229 -0.05 -16.67 15.25
N VAL A 230 0.11 -16.68 13.91
CA VAL A 230 0.21 -15.43 13.14
C VAL A 230 -1.13 -14.68 13.10
N ILE A 231 -2.25 -15.42 13.10
CA ILE A 231 -3.60 -14.85 13.21
C ILE A 231 -3.77 -14.16 14.56
N ALA A 232 -3.46 -14.84 15.67
CA ALA A 232 -3.59 -14.29 17.01
C ALA A 232 -2.74 -13.02 17.21
N GLU A 233 -1.50 -13.03 16.72
CA GLU A 233 -0.60 -11.85 16.79
C GLU A 233 -1.14 -10.69 15.94
N THR A 234 -1.74 -10.98 14.78
CA THR A 234 -2.36 -9.96 13.92
C THR A 234 -3.60 -9.35 14.57
N GLU A 235 -4.45 -10.17 15.18
CA GLU A 235 -5.63 -9.68 15.92
C GLU A 235 -5.22 -8.84 17.13
N ALA A 236 -4.25 -9.31 17.92
CA ALA A 236 -3.72 -8.59 19.07
C ALA A 236 -3.15 -7.22 18.66
N TYR A 237 -2.44 -7.15 17.53
CA TYR A 237 -1.92 -5.90 17.00
C TYR A 237 -3.02 -4.89 16.68
N PHE A 238 -4.09 -5.30 16.00
CA PHE A 238 -5.17 -4.39 15.63
C PHE A 238 -6.06 -4.01 16.81
N GLU A 239 -6.23 -4.90 17.79
CA GLU A 239 -6.92 -4.58 19.04
C GLU A 239 -6.15 -3.53 19.86
N ALA A 240 -4.83 -3.64 19.89
CA ALA A 240 -3.96 -2.68 20.59
C ALA A 240 -3.73 -1.36 19.83
N LYS A 241 -4.06 -1.31 18.52
CA LYS A 241 -3.78 -0.14 17.69
C LYS A 241 -4.71 1.03 18.05
N ASP A 242 -4.13 2.19 18.29
CA ASP A 242 -4.89 3.39 18.61
C ASP A 242 -5.85 3.79 17.48
N LYS A 243 -7.12 4.08 17.83
CA LYS A 243 -8.18 4.39 16.85
C LYS A 243 -7.89 5.66 16.05
N SER A 244 -7.17 6.63 16.63
CA SER A 244 -6.78 7.85 15.92
C SER A 244 -5.84 7.58 14.76
N CYS A 245 -5.06 6.49 14.80
CA CYS A 245 -4.21 6.08 13.68
C CYS A 245 -5.03 5.89 12.40
N TYR A 246 -6.16 5.18 12.48
CA TYR A 246 -7.01 4.88 11.32
C TYR A 246 -7.61 6.15 10.69
N LYS A 247 -8.08 7.07 11.53
CA LYS A 247 -8.58 8.37 11.06
C LYS A 247 -7.47 9.19 10.38
N ASN A 248 -6.32 9.34 11.06
CA ASN A 248 -5.18 10.09 10.53
C ASN A 248 -4.69 9.50 9.21
N ASP A 249 -4.77 8.19 9.08
CA ASP A 249 -4.46 7.45 7.88
C ASP A 249 -5.45 7.81 6.76
N ILE A 250 -6.76 7.60 6.93
CA ILE A 250 -7.74 7.96 5.89
C ILE A 250 -7.69 9.45 5.53
N GLU A 251 -7.41 10.35 6.47
CA GLU A 251 -7.26 11.79 6.18
C GLU A 251 -6.09 12.10 5.22
N LYS A 252 -5.04 11.28 5.17
CA LYS A 252 -3.93 11.45 4.23
C LYS A 252 -4.34 11.17 2.77
N LEU A 253 -5.52 10.57 2.51
CA LEU A 253 -6.06 10.41 1.15
C LEU A 253 -6.14 11.75 0.42
N TYR A 254 -6.55 12.80 1.13
CA TYR A 254 -6.61 14.16 0.58
C TYR A 254 -5.25 14.61 0.01
N GLY A 255 -4.18 14.43 0.78
CA GLY A 255 -2.83 14.77 0.34
C GLY A 255 -2.38 13.92 -0.84
N ARG A 256 -2.75 12.63 -0.87
CA ARG A 256 -2.39 11.72 -1.97
C ARG A 256 -3.10 12.07 -3.27
N TYR A 257 -4.41 12.35 -3.26
CA TYR A 257 -5.12 12.75 -4.47
C TYR A 257 -4.54 14.05 -5.05
N ASN A 258 -4.22 15.04 -4.21
CA ASN A 258 -3.56 16.27 -4.66
C ASN A 258 -2.18 15.97 -5.26
N ARG A 259 -1.36 15.15 -4.60
CA ARG A 259 -0.04 14.75 -5.15
C ARG A 259 -0.17 14.02 -6.47
N CYS A 260 -1.17 13.15 -6.65
CA CYS A 260 -1.39 12.49 -7.94
C CYS A 260 -1.65 13.52 -9.06
N ILE A 261 -2.44 14.55 -8.78
CA ILE A 261 -2.74 15.61 -9.75
C ILE A 261 -1.49 16.45 -10.03
N THR A 262 -0.77 16.90 -9.00
CA THR A 262 0.46 17.69 -9.15
C THR A 262 1.56 16.93 -9.87
N LEU A 263 1.60 15.61 -9.72
CA LEU A 263 2.54 14.74 -10.42
C LEU A 263 2.02 14.26 -11.78
N GLU A 264 0.96 14.87 -12.32
CA GLU A 264 0.40 14.54 -13.64
C GLU A 264 0.11 13.03 -13.80
N GLY A 265 -0.48 12.43 -12.76
CA GLY A 265 -0.86 11.02 -12.76
C GLY A 265 0.30 10.05 -12.53
N ASN A 266 1.54 10.51 -12.36
CA ASN A 266 2.67 9.64 -12.02
C ASN A 266 2.56 9.09 -10.58
N TYR A 267 3.36 8.06 -10.28
CA TYR A 267 3.39 7.44 -8.96
C TYR A 267 3.81 8.40 -7.85
N ILE A 268 3.12 8.30 -6.72
CA ILE A 268 3.44 9.02 -5.49
C ILE A 268 4.46 8.20 -4.71
N TYR A 269 5.68 8.72 -4.60
CA TYR A 269 6.68 8.15 -3.72
C TYR A 269 6.54 8.74 -2.30
N ILE A 270 6.53 7.88 -1.30
CA ILE A 270 6.81 8.29 0.07
C ILE A 270 8.31 8.61 0.12
N GLU A 271 8.63 9.82 0.57
CA GLU A 271 10.01 10.23 0.90
C GLU A 271 10.36 9.76 2.31
#